data_AF-A0A433BRM7-F1
#
_entry.id   AF-A0A433BRM7-F1
#
_cell.length_a   1.000
_cell.length_b   1.000
_cell.length_c   1.000
_cell.angle_alpha   90.00
_cell.angle_beta   90.00
_cell.angle_gamma   90.00
#
_symmetry.space_group_name_H-M   'P 1'
#
loop_
_entity.id
_entity.type
_entity.pdbx_description
1 polymer ?
#
loop_
_entity_poly.entity_id
_entity_poly.type
_entity_poly.pdbx_seq_one_letter_code
_entity_poly.pdbx_strand_id
1 'polypeptide(L)'
;ETFNNWLSTRHATARPEQDPQLVERTQALDGLKQREREALSVVEAQQQAELDARQRENQFQQQLNDLERDAQSGWQAASRQQELRVFLYRLALTLPLLVLAGWLFVKRRKSNAWPFVWGFIGFALVAFFVELVPYLPSYGGYVRYGVGIVVTALVGRYAILALNRYLAAQQAAEAEPDQRRRETLDYDQALGRLAKSVCPGCERPVDLKLPGLDFCPHCGIGLHDHCGQCHTRKNAWVRYCISCGAPARSGLAEERAPG
;
A
#
# COMPACT_ATOMS: atom_id res chain seq x y z
N GLU A 1 72.48 41.84 -20.79
CA GLU A 1 73.00 42.91 -21.68
C GLU A 1 73.13 44.28 -20.98
N THR A 2 72.18 44.68 -20.14
CA THR A 2 72.18 45.97 -19.39
C THR A 2 73.37 46.16 -18.43
N PHE A 3 73.82 45.10 -17.75
CA PHE A 3 74.99 45.16 -16.84
C PHE A 3 76.30 45.46 -17.58
N ASN A 4 76.51 44.86 -18.75
CA ASN A 4 77.72 45.06 -19.56
C ASN A 4 77.76 46.47 -20.18
N ASN A 5 76.62 47.02 -20.60
CA ASN A 5 76.51 48.41 -21.07
C ASN A 5 76.73 49.44 -19.95
N TRP A 6 76.33 49.13 -18.72
CA TRP A 6 76.61 49.96 -17.54
C TRP A 6 78.09 49.93 -17.15
N LEU A 7 78.75 48.77 -17.27
CA LEU A 7 80.19 48.63 -17.02
C LEU A 7 81.04 49.43 -18.04
N SER A 8 80.67 49.38 -19.33
CA SER A 8 81.43 50.03 -20.42
C SER A 8 81.34 51.56 -20.40
N THR A 9 80.16 52.12 -20.10
CA THR A 9 79.99 53.59 -19.97
C THR A 9 80.72 54.17 -18.77
N ARG A 10 80.94 53.38 -17.71
CA ARG A 10 81.69 53.81 -16.52
C ARG A 10 83.20 53.80 -16.68
N HIS A 11 83.74 52.80 -17.38
CA HIS A 11 85.18 52.76 -17.68
C HIS A 11 85.66 54.02 -18.43
N ALA A 12 84.77 54.65 -19.22
CA ALA A 12 85.04 55.87 -19.97
C ALA A 12 85.01 57.18 -19.14
N THR A 13 84.49 57.18 -17.91
CA THR A 13 84.28 58.40 -17.08
C THR A 13 85.00 58.37 -15.72
N ALA A 14 86.02 57.52 -15.56
CA ALA A 14 86.71 57.22 -14.30
C ALA A 14 87.10 58.48 -13.47
N ARG A 15 86.34 58.73 -12.38
CA ARG A 15 86.67 59.71 -11.34
C ARG A 15 87.09 58.97 -10.06
N PRO A 16 88.37 59.04 -9.65
CA PRO A 16 88.89 58.25 -8.53
C PRO A 16 88.28 58.61 -7.15
N GLU A 17 87.65 59.77 -7.03
CA GLU A 17 87.01 60.25 -5.80
C GLU A 17 85.68 59.54 -5.45
N GLN A 18 85.02 58.90 -6.43
CA GLN A 18 83.72 58.22 -6.24
C GLN A 18 83.83 56.71 -6.05
N ASP A 19 85.01 56.13 -6.28
CA ASP A 19 85.29 54.69 -6.21
C ASP A 19 85.01 54.04 -4.84
N PRO A 20 85.42 54.62 -3.69
CA PRO A 20 85.34 53.91 -2.41
C PRO A 20 83.88 53.69 -1.93
N GLN A 21 82.99 54.67 -2.10
CA GLN A 21 81.57 54.53 -1.71
C GLN A 21 80.81 53.52 -2.60
N LEU A 22 81.25 53.38 -3.86
CA LEU A 22 80.64 52.44 -4.80
C LEU A 22 81.08 51.00 -4.52
N VAL A 23 82.35 50.80 -4.18
CA VAL A 23 82.85 49.51 -3.70
C VAL A 23 82.10 49.07 -2.45
N GLU A 24 81.90 49.96 -1.48
CA GLU A 24 81.15 49.67 -0.25
C GLU A 24 79.68 49.30 -0.55
N ARG A 25 78.98 50.06 -1.40
CA ARG A 25 77.60 49.73 -1.81
C ARG A 25 77.49 48.43 -2.59
N THR A 26 78.48 48.13 -3.44
CA THR A 26 78.49 46.88 -4.23
C THR A 26 78.71 45.69 -3.30
N GLN A 27 79.64 45.78 -2.35
CA GLN A 27 79.84 44.75 -1.32
C GLN A 27 78.59 44.56 -0.44
N ALA A 28 77.89 45.65 -0.08
CA ALA A 28 76.63 45.57 0.66
C ALA A 28 75.51 44.89 -0.16
N LEU A 29 75.40 45.20 -1.46
CA LEU A 29 74.46 44.57 -2.38
C LEU A 29 74.77 43.09 -2.61
N ASP A 30 76.05 42.74 -2.75
CA ASP A 30 76.50 41.35 -2.88
C ASP A 30 76.16 40.55 -1.61
N GLY A 31 76.37 41.14 -0.42
CA GLY A 31 75.95 40.54 0.85
C GLY A 31 74.43 40.39 1.00
N LEU A 32 73.63 41.28 0.41
CA LEU A 32 72.17 41.13 0.35
C LEU A 32 71.76 40.05 -0.66
N LYS A 33 72.38 40.01 -1.84
CA LYS A 33 72.16 38.99 -2.87
C LYS A 33 72.51 37.59 -2.40
N GLN A 34 73.58 37.47 -1.62
CA GLN A 34 73.98 36.19 -1.02
C GLN A 34 72.93 35.69 -0.02
N ARG A 35 72.44 36.57 0.86
CA ARG A 35 71.36 36.25 1.81
C ARG A 35 70.04 35.93 1.11
N GLU A 36 69.71 36.62 0.01
CA GLU A 36 68.54 36.29 -0.82
C GLU A 36 68.64 34.87 -1.40
N ARG A 37 69.81 34.49 -1.95
CA ARG A 37 70.04 33.14 -2.48
C ARG A 37 69.96 32.07 -1.39
N GLU A 38 70.51 32.35 -0.22
CA GLU A 38 70.41 31.45 0.95
C GLU A 38 68.97 31.30 1.43
N ALA A 39 68.18 32.38 1.45
CA ALA A 39 66.77 32.30 1.80
C ALA A 39 65.96 31.54 0.74
N LEU A 40 66.24 31.75 -0.54
CA LEU A 40 65.58 31.04 -1.65
C LEU A 40 65.88 29.54 -1.62
N SER A 41 67.13 29.14 -1.36
CA SER A 41 67.47 27.70 -1.28
C SER A 41 66.76 26.98 -0.14
N VAL A 42 66.52 27.68 0.99
CA VAL A 42 65.71 27.15 2.10
C VAL A 42 64.24 26.99 1.69
N VAL A 43 63.66 27.95 0.94
CA VAL A 43 62.29 27.85 0.43
C VAL A 43 62.16 26.72 -0.59
N GLU A 44 63.11 26.58 -1.52
CA GLU A 44 63.15 25.50 -2.50
C GLU A 44 63.23 24.12 -1.81
N ALA A 45 64.06 23.99 -0.77
CA ALA A 45 64.13 22.76 0.02
C ALA A 45 62.81 22.42 0.73
N GLN A 46 62.08 23.43 1.23
CA GLN A 46 60.76 23.21 1.84
C GLN A 46 59.70 22.81 0.80
N GLN A 47 59.70 23.45 -0.36
CA GLN A 47 58.79 23.09 -1.46
C GLN A 47 59.03 21.65 -1.94
N GLN A 48 60.30 21.24 -2.04
CA GLN A 48 60.66 19.88 -2.39
C GLN A 48 60.19 18.88 -1.32
N ALA A 49 60.37 19.20 -0.04
CA ALA A 49 59.88 18.36 1.06
C ALA A 49 58.34 18.20 1.06
N GLU A 50 57.60 19.27 0.71
CA GLU A 50 56.14 19.24 0.56
C GLU A 50 55.72 18.34 -0.61
N LEU A 51 56.37 18.49 -1.77
CA LEU A 51 56.11 17.66 -2.95
C LEU A 51 56.39 16.18 -2.66
N ASP A 52 57.48 15.87 -1.98
CA ASP A 52 57.83 14.51 -1.58
C ASP A 52 56.82 13.93 -0.58
N ALA A 53 56.28 14.76 0.33
CA ALA A 53 55.21 14.35 1.24
C ALA A 53 53.91 14.03 0.48
N ARG A 54 53.50 14.89 -0.45
CA ARG A 54 52.30 14.69 -1.30
C ARG A 54 52.44 13.45 -2.19
N GLN A 55 53.62 13.22 -2.76
CA GLN A 55 53.87 12.02 -3.56
C GLN A 55 53.76 10.74 -2.73
N ARG A 56 54.32 10.74 -1.51
CA ARG A 56 54.18 9.60 -0.58
C ARG A 56 52.73 9.37 -0.18
N GLU A 57 51.97 10.43 0.12
CA GLU A 57 50.55 10.31 0.44
C GLU A 57 49.76 9.69 -0.71
N ASN A 58 49.96 10.16 -1.94
CA ASN A 58 49.30 9.60 -3.12
C ASN A 58 49.65 8.12 -3.34
N GLN A 59 50.91 7.73 -3.11
CA GLN A 59 51.33 6.34 -3.18
C GLN A 59 50.63 5.48 -2.12
N PHE A 60 50.51 5.96 -0.87
CA PHE A 60 49.79 5.25 0.17
C PHE A 60 48.28 5.15 -0.11
N GLN A 61 47.66 6.20 -0.65
CA GLN A 61 46.25 6.16 -1.06
C GLN A 61 46.02 5.14 -2.19
N GLN A 62 46.95 5.06 -3.15
CA GLN A 62 46.88 4.04 -4.21
C GLN A 62 46.99 2.63 -3.64
N GLN A 63 47.95 2.39 -2.75
CA GLN A 63 48.11 1.10 -2.07
C GLN A 63 46.85 0.74 -1.25
N LEU A 64 46.27 1.68 -0.52
CA LEU A 64 45.02 1.46 0.21
C LEU A 64 43.88 1.09 -0.75
N ASN A 65 43.73 1.80 -1.86
CA ASN A 65 42.70 1.51 -2.85
C ASN A 65 42.88 0.14 -3.52
N ASP A 66 44.13 -0.30 -3.74
CA ASP A 66 44.42 -1.65 -4.24
C ASP A 66 44.05 -2.72 -3.20
N LEU A 67 44.46 -2.54 -1.93
CA LEU A 67 44.09 -3.43 -0.82
C LEU A 67 42.57 -3.50 -0.60
N GLU A 68 41.87 -2.37 -0.68
CA GLU A 68 40.41 -2.32 -0.55
C GLU A 68 39.72 -3.04 -1.70
N ARG A 69 40.22 -2.90 -2.94
CA ARG A 69 39.69 -3.62 -4.11
C ARG A 69 39.87 -5.13 -3.96
N ASP A 70 41.04 -5.57 -3.52
CA ASP A 70 41.32 -6.99 -3.27
C ASP A 70 40.41 -7.53 -2.16
N ALA A 71 40.28 -6.78 -1.05
CA ALA A 71 39.40 -7.13 0.07
C ALA A 71 37.92 -7.13 -0.32
N GLN A 72 37.47 -6.21 -1.18
CA GLN A 72 36.09 -6.15 -1.67
C GLN A 72 35.69 -7.42 -2.40
N SER A 73 36.58 -8.01 -3.20
CA SER A 73 36.29 -9.25 -3.91
C SER A 73 36.03 -10.42 -2.94
N GLY A 74 36.87 -10.56 -1.91
CA GLY A 74 36.72 -11.57 -0.86
C GLY A 74 35.47 -11.35 -0.01
N TRP A 75 35.21 -10.09 0.36
CA TRP A 75 34.00 -9.71 1.11
C TRP A 75 32.72 -10.00 0.32
N GLN A 76 32.68 -9.68 -0.96
CA GLN A 76 31.53 -9.99 -1.82
C GLN A 76 31.30 -11.50 -1.92
N ALA A 77 32.36 -12.30 -2.07
CA ALA A 77 32.24 -13.75 -2.11
C ALA A 77 31.72 -14.32 -0.77
N ALA A 78 32.24 -13.83 0.35
CA ALA A 78 31.79 -14.24 1.68
C ALA A 78 30.33 -13.81 1.97
N SER A 79 29.94 -12.60 1.61
CA SER A 79 28.55 -12.10 1.76
C SER A 79 27.58 -12.97 0.96
N ARG A 80 27.90 -13.27 -0.30
CA ARG A 80 27.07 -14.16 -1.13
C ARG A 80 26.92 -15.54 -0.53
N GLN A 81 27.98 -16.11 0.06
CA GLN A 81 27.89 -17.41 0.73
C GLN A 81 27.00 -17.35 1.98
N GLN A 82 27.11 -16.29 2.78
CA GLN A 82 26.26 -16.10 3.95
C GLN A 82 24.78 -15.94 3.54
N GLU A 83 24.51 -15.11 2.54
CA GLU A 83 23.17 -14.91 1.97
C GLU A 83 22.59 -16.23 1.43
N LEU A 84 23.38 -17.01 0.68
CA LEU A 84 22.97 -18.33 0.17
C LEU A 84 22.66 -19.33 1.30
N ARG A 85 23.45 -19.35 2.38
CA ARG A 85 23.18 -20.22 3.54
C ARG A 85 21.88 -19.85 4.23
N VAL A 86 21.64 -18.56 4.47
CA VAL A 86 20.39 -18.08 5.08
C VAL A 86 19.20 -18.40 4.18
N PHE A 87 19.35 -18.22 2.86
CA PHE A 87 18.34 -18.61 1.89
C PHE A 87 18.06 -20.12 1.93
N LEU A 88 19.09 -20.96 1.95
CA LEU A 88 18.95 -22.42 2.02
C LEU A 88 18.25 -22.87 3.31
N TYR A 89 18.59 -22.29 4.46
CA TYR A 89 17.91 -22.62 5.71
C TYR A 89 16.43 -22.26 5.67
N ARG A 90 16.07 -21.08 5.15
CA ARG A 90 14.66 -20.68 4.98
C ARG A 90 13.95 -21.54 3.94
N LEU A 91 14.62 -21.90 2.85
CA LEU A 91 14.06 -22.80 1.83
C LEU A 91 13.80 -24.19 2.43
N ALA A 92 14.74 -24.72 3.22
CA ALA A 92 14.59 -26.01 3.90
C ALA A 92 13.41 -26.02 4.88
N LEU A 93 13.04 -24.86 5.47
CA LEU A 93 11.88 -24.73 6.35
C LEU A 93 10.56 -24.54 5.56
N THR A 94 10.56 -23.70 4.52
CA THR A 94 9.35 -23.29 3.78
C THR A 94 8.92 -24.30 2.72
N LEU A 95 9.86 -24.99 2.08
CA LEU A 95 9.59 -26.01 1.07
C LEU A 95 8.76 -27.19 1.61
N PRO A 96 9.08 -27.82 2.75
CA PRO A 96 8.23 -28.88 3.30
C PRO A 96 6.84 -28.36 3.67
N LEU A 97 6.73 -27.12 4.16
CA LEU A 97 5.44 -26.49 4.46
C LEU A 97 4.57 -26.33 3.19
N LEU A 98 5.17 -25.89 2.08
CA LEU A 98 4.53 -25.80 0.77
C LEU A 98 4.13 -27.16 0.19
N VAL A 99 4.98 -28.16 0.33
CA VAL A 99 4.69 -29.54 -0.09
C VAL A 99 3.50 -30.10 0.70
N LEU A 100 3.48 -29.91 2.02
CA LEU A 100 2.34 -30.26 2.87
C LEU A 100 1.07 -29.53 2.43
N ALA A 101 1.17 -28.24 2.09
CA ALA A 101 0.02 -27.45 1.65
C ALA A 101 -0.55 -27.97 0.32
N GLY A 102 0.32 -28.26 -0.65
CA GLY A 102 -0.07 -28.88 -1.92
C GLY A 102 -0.70 -30.25 -1.74
N TRP A 103 -0.12 -31.09 -0.87
CA TRP A 103 -0.68 -32.40 -0.54
C TRP A 103 -2.07 -32.31 0.11
N LEU A 104 -2.23 -31.37 1.07
CA LEU A 104 -3.51 -31.11 1.73
C LEU A 104 -4.57 -30.63 0.73
N PHE A 105 -4.17 -29.77 -0.23
CA PHE A 105 -5.06 -29.27 -1.27
C PHE A 105 -5.58 -30.39 -2.17
N VAL A 106 -4.71 -31.30 -2.62
CA VAL A 106 -5.11 -32.42 -3.48
C VAL A 106 -5.99 -33.42 -2.71
N LYS A 107 -5.60 -33.78 -1.48
CA LYS A 107 -6.21 -34.91 -0.76
C LYS A 107 -7.38 -34.54 0.15
N ARG A 108 -7.44 -33.30 0.68
CA ARG A 108 -8.39 -32.90 1.74
C ARG A 108 -9.33 -31.75 1.39
N ARG A 109 -9.31 -31.22 0.15
CA ARG A 109 -10.18 -30.09 -0.29
C ARG A 109 -11.69 -30.31 -0.14
N LYS A 110 -12.18 -31.56 -0.13
CA LYS A 110 -13.60 -31.90 0.03
C LYS A 110 -13.97 -32.38 1.44
N SER A 111 -13.02 -32.36 2.38
CA SER A 111 -13.28 -32.82 3.74
C SER A 111 -13.94 -31.72 4.59
N ASN A 112 -14.67 -32.10 5.64
CA ASN A 112 -15.34 -31.17 6.55
C ASN A 112 -14.38 -30.20 7.27
N ALA A 113 -13.07 -30.51 7.27
CA ALA A 113 -11.98 -29.65 7.74
C ALA A 113 -11.53 -28.59 6.70
N TRP A 114 -12.37 -28.30 5.70
CA TRP A 114 -12.13 -27.34 4.62
C TRP A 114 -11.57 -25.98 5.07
N PRO A 115 -12.05 -25.33 6.15
CA PRO A 115 -11.50 -24.05 6.61
C PRO A 115 -10.03 -24.14 7.04
N PHE A 116 -9.65 -25.24 7.68
CA PHE A 116 -8.28 -25.49 8.13
C PHE A 116 -7.34 -25.71 6.95
N VAL A 117 -7.81 -26.40 5.90
CA VAL A 117 -7.03 -26.62 4.68
C VAL A 117 -6.73 -25.31 3.97
N TRP A 118 -7.72 -24.43 3.80
CA TRP A 118 -7.49 -23.10 3.21
C TRP A 118 -6.65 -22.20 4.09
N GLY A 119 -6.83 -22.25 5.42
CA GLY A 119 -6.00 -21.53 6.38
C GLY A 119 -4.54 -21.94 6.28
N PHE A 120 -4.26 -23.24 6.21
CA PHE A 120 -2.88 -23.75 6.06
C PHE A 120 -2.26 -23.38 4.70
N ILE A 121 -3.04 -23.41 3.61
CA ILE A 121 -2.56 -22.97 2.29
C ILE A 121 -2.25 -21.47 2.31
N GLY A 122 -3.14 -20.65 2.87
CA GLY A 122 -2.91 -19.22 3.05
C GLY A 122 -1.67 -18.94 3.89
N PHE A 123 -1.53 -19.65 5.01
CA PHE A 123 -0.35 -19.56 5.88
C PHE A 123 0.94 -19.95 5.14
N ALA A 124 0.95 -21.07 4.42
CA ALA A 124 2.13 -21.52 3.67
C ALA A 124 2.52 -20.53 2.56
N LEU A 125 1.53 -19.94 1.87
CA LEU A 125 1.76 -18.90 0.86
C LEU A 125 2.31 -17.62 1.52
N VAL A 126 1.72 -17.17 2.62
CA VAL A 126 2.21 -15.98 3.33
C VAL A 126 3.61 -16.21 3.90
N ALA A 127 3.86 -17.35 4.55
CA ALA A 127 5.19 -17.71 5.05
C ALA A 127 6.21 -17.73 3.91
N PHE A 128 5.88 -18.33 2.76
CA PHE A 128 6.75 -18.28 1.58
C PHE A 128 7.00 -16.84 1.09
N PHE A 129 5.95 -16.04 0.87
CA PHE A 129 6.11 -14.69 0.31
C PHE A 129 6.64 -13.65 1.29
N VAL A 130 6.43 -13.80 2.59
CA VAL A 130 6.86 -12.85 3.62
C VAL A 130 8.19 -13.26 4.25
N GLU A 131 8.51 -14.55 4.33
CA GLU A 131 9.74 -15.04 4.96
C GLU A 131 10.84 -15.38 3.95
N LEU A 132 10.52 -15.96 2.79
CA LEU A 132 11.54 -16.34 1.80
C LEU A 132 11.97 -15.17 0.92
N VAL A 133 11.01 -14.37 0.48
CA VAL A 133 11.22 -13.30 -0.51
C VAL A 133 12.08 -12.12 0.01
N PRO A 134 12.05 -11.68 1.28
CA PRO A 134 12.86 -10.53 1.72
C PRO A 134 14.38 -10.69 1.58
N TYR A 135 14.88 -11.91 1.36
CA TYR A 135 16.32 -12.21 1.34
C TYR A 135 16.81 -12.74 -0.02
N LEU A 136 16.00 -12.57 -1.08
CA LEU A 136 16.43 -12.89 -2.43
C LEU A 136 17.34 -11.74 -2.95
N PRO A 137 18.63 -11.99 -3.22
CA PRO A 137 19.68 -10.97 -3.32
C PRO A 137 19.52 -9.91 -4.42
N SER A 138 18.61 -10.05 -5.39
CA SER A 138 18.32 -8.97 -6.35
C SER A 138 16.85 -8.79 -6.77
N TYR A 139 15.95 -9.72 -6.44
CA TYR A 139 14.56 -9.70 -6.92
C TYR A 139 13.50 -9.82 -5.82
N GLY A 140 13.92 -9.95 -4.55
CA GLY A 140 13.02 -10.14 -3.42
C GLY A 140 12.01 -9.01 -3.26
N GLY A 141 12.49 -7.76 -3.23
CA GLY A 141 11.63 -6.59 -3.10
C GLY A 141 10.57 -6.53 -4.20
N TYR A 142 10.97 -6.64 -5.47
CA TYR A 142 10.06 -6.49 -6.60
C TYR A 142 8.96 -7.55 -6.64
N VAL A 143 9.28 -8.82 -6.36
CA VAL A 143 8.28 -9.89 -6.32
C VAL A 143 7.30 -9.68 -5.17
N ARG A 144 7.80 -9.28 -3.99
CA ARG A 144 6.94 -9.00 -2.82
C ARG A 144 5.98 -7.85 -3.09
N TYR A 145 6.49 -6.72 -3.58
CA TYR A 145 5.64 -5.56 -3.86
C TYR A 145 4.68 -5.85 -5.02
N GLY A 146 5.14 -6.52 -6.08
CA GLY A 146 4.30 -6.89 -7.22
C GLY A 146 3.14 -7.80 -6.82
N VAL A 147 3.41 -8.89 -6.10
CA VAL A 147 2.36 -9.80 -5.61
C VAL A 147 1.43 -9.10 -4.63
N GLY A 148 1.98 -8.29 -3.71
CA GLY A 148 1.17 -7.51 -2.77
C GLY A 148 0.21 -6.54 -3.46
N ILE A 149 0.67 -5.84 -4.50
CA ILE A 149 -0.15 -4.94 -5.32
C ILE A 149 -1.25 -5.72 -6.05
N VAL A 150 -0.89 -6.83 -6.70
CA VAL A 150 -1.87 -7.67 -7.44
C VAL A 150 -2.93 -8.22 -6.50
N VAL A 151 -2.54 -8.79 -5.36
CA VAL A 151 -3.48 -9.32 -4.36
C VAL A 151 -4.39 -8.22 -3.84
N THR A 152 -3.84 -7.06 -3.49
CA THR A 152 -4.64 -5.94 -2.99
C THR A 152 -5.62 -5.43 -4.04
N ALA A 153 -5.19 -5.31 -5.30
CA ALA A 153 -6.05 -4.90 -6.39
C ALA A 153 -7.18 -5.90 -6.66
N LEU A 154 -6.88 -7.21 -6.63
CA LEU A 154 -7.87 -8.28 -6.83
C LEU A 154 -8.87 -8.36 -5.67
N VAL A 155 -8.38 -8.36 -4.43
CA VAL A 155 -9.22 -8.39 -3.22
C VAL A 155 -10.07 -7.13 -3.15
N GLY A 156 -9.48 -5.96 -3.39
CA GLY A 156 -10.21 -4.69 -3.44
C GLY A 156 -11.31 -4.70 -4.51
N ARG A 157 -10.98 -5.14 -5.73
CA ARG A 157 -11.97 -5.27 -6.81
C ARG A 157 -13.09 -6.24 -6.45
N TYR A 158 -12.77 -7.40 -5.89
CA TYR A 158 -13.76 -8.38 -5.47
C TYR A 158 -14.66 -7.84 -4.34
N ALA A 159 -14.08 -7.16 -3.34
CA ALA A 159 -14.81 -6.54 -2.25
C ALA A 159 -15.77 -5.45 -2.75
N ILE A 160 -15.32 -4.58 -3.66
CA ILE A 160 -16.16 -3.55 -4.27
C ILE A 160 -17.32 -4.19 -5.06
N LEU A 161 -17.05 -5.21 -5.88
CA LEU A 161 -18.10 -5.90 -6.64
C LEU A 161 -19.09 -6.64 -5.73
N ALA A 162 -18.62 -7.26 -4.64
CA ALA A 162 -19.47 -7.90 -3.66
C ALA A 162 -20.36 -6.87 -2.94
N LEU A 163 -19.79 -5.74 -2.52
CA LEU A 163 -20.52 -4.67 -1.87
C LEU A 163 -21.56 -4.05 -2.81
N ASN A 164 -21.20 -3.81 -4.07
CA ASN A 164 -22.13 -3.27 -5.07
C ASN A 164 -23.29 -4.24 -5.34
N ARG A 165 -23.03 -5.55 -5.42
CA ARG A 165 -24.11 -6.55 -5.55
C ARG A 165 -25.01 -6.58 -4.32
N TYR A 166 -24.42 -6.47 -3.14
CA TYR A 166 -25.17 -6.42 -1.88
C TYR A 166 -26.06 -5.16 -1.82
N LEU A 167 -25.51 -4.00 -2.16
CA LEU A 167 -26.26 -2.73 -2.24
C LEU A 167 -27.33 -2.78 -3.33
N ALA A 168 -27.05 -3.36 -4.50
CA ALA A 168 -28.04 -3.51 -5.56
C ALA A 168 -29.18 -4.45 -5.14
N ALA A 169 -28.88 -5.54 -4.43
CA ALA A 169 -29.89 -6.44 -3.88
C ALA A 169 -30.75 -5.75 -2.81
N GLN A 170 -30.13 -4.92 -1.96
CA GLN A 170 -30.83 -4.14 -0.96
C GLN A 170 -31.72 -3.07 -1.61
N GLN A 171 -31.20 -2.33 -2.59
CA GLN A 171 -31.96 -1.35 -3.36
C GLN A 171 -33.09 -1.99 -4.15
N ALA A 172 -32.91 -3.19 -4.71
CA ALA A 172 -33.99 -3.92 -5.37
C ALA A 172 -35.09 -4.35 -4.39
N ALA A 173 -34.73 -4.71 -3.16
CA ALA A 173 -35.70 -5.00 -2.10
C ALA A 173 -36.43 -3.75 -1.60
N GLU A 174 -35.77 -2.60 -1.57
CA GLU A 174 -36.37 -1.31 -1.21
C GLU A 174 -37.18 -0.68 -2.36
N ALA A 175 -36.83 -0.98 -3.62
CA ALA A 175 -37.50 -0.50 -4.82
C ALA A 175 -38.62 -1.45 -5.30
N GLU A 176 -38.88 -2.57 -4.62
CA GLU A 176 -40.08 -3.35 -4.88
C GLU A 176 -41.31 -2.51 -4.48
N PRO A 177 -42.19 -2.15 -5.44
CA PRO A 177 -43.36 -1.34 -5.17
C PRO A 177 -44.35 -2.12 -4.29
N ASP A 178 -45.08 -1.39 -3.44
CA ASP A 178 -46.05 -1.83 -2.41
C ASP A 178 -47.07 -2.91 -2.83
N GLN A 179 -47.13 -3.27 -4.11
CA GLN A 179 -48.00 -4.32 -4.66
C GLN A 179 -47.51 -5.75 -4.32
N ARG A 180 -46.20 -6.02 -4.26
CA ARG A 180 -45.67 -7.35 -3.86
C ARG A 180 -45.54 -7.56 -2.36
N ARG A 181 -45.59 -6.49 -1.57
CA ARG A 181 -45.68 -6.58 -0.09
C ARG A 181 -47.00 -7.20 0.37
N ARG A 182 -47.98 -7.31 -0.52
CA ARG A 182 -49.30 -7.92 -0.26
C ARG A 182 -49.30 -9.44 -0.37
N GLU A 183 -48.36 -10.04 -1.11
CA GLU A 183 -48.32 -11.50 -1.33
C GLU A 183 -47.43 -12.24 -0.33
N THR A 184 -46.51 -11.55 0.33
CA THR A 184 -45.54 -12.13 1.28
C THR A 184 -45.86 -11.90 2.76
N LEU A 185 -46.96 -11.21 3.07
CA LEU A 185 -47.47 -11.14 4.44
C LEU A 185 -48.04 -12.51 4.81
N ASP A 186 -47.22 -13.26 5.55
CA ASP A 186 -47.58 -14.55 6.13
C ASP A 186 -48.92 -14.43 6.87
N TYR A 187 -49.90 -15.24 6.45
CA TYR A 187 -51.29 -15.21 6.91
C TYR A 187 -51.39 -15.20 8.45
N ASP A 188 -50.51 -15.96 9.10
CA ASP A 188 -50.45 -16.08 10.55
C ASP A 188 -49.91 -14.80 11.23
N GLN A 189 -48.96 -14.11 10.61
CA GLN A 189 -48.46 -12.81 11.11
C GLN A 189 -49.51 -11.70 10.95
N ALA A 190 -50.25 -11.70 9.85
CA ALA A 190 -51.32 -10.73 9.62
C ALA A 190 -52.45 -10.89 10.66
N LEU A 191 -52.89 -12.13 10.93
CA LEU A 191 -53.89 -12.42 11.95
C LEU A 191 -53.37 -12.12 13.37
N GLY A 192 -52.11 -12.45 13.67
CA GLY A 192 -51.50 -12.16 14.97
C GLY A 192 -51.40 -10.67 15.28
N ARG A 193 -51.18 -9.83 14.27
CA ARG A 193 -51.16 -8.36 14.41
C ARG A 193 -52.56 -7.78 14.59
N LEU A 194 -53.54 -8.28 13.81
CA LEU A 194 -54.94 -7.88 13.96
C LEU A 194 -55.51 -8.26 15.33
N ALA A 195 -55.16 -9.43 15.87
CA ALA A 195 -55.58 -9.84 17.21
C ALA A 195 -55.10 -8.88 18.33
N LYS A 196 -54.01 -8.13 18.06
CA LYS A 196 -53.45 -7.10 18.96
C LYS A 196 -53.91 -5.68 18.61
N SER A 197 -54.90 -5.52 17.72
CA SER A 197 -55.37 -4.22 17.23
C SER A 197 -54.26 -3.39 16.55
N VAL A 198 -53.36 -4.06 15.81
CA VAL A 198 -52.28 -3.43 15.05
C VAL A 198 -52.49 -3.66 13.55
N CYS A 199 -52.32 -2.61 12.75
CA CYS A 199 -52.42 -2.71 11.30
C CYS A 199 -51.29 -3.60 10.73
N PRO A 200 -51.59 -4.65 9.93
CA PRO A 200 -50.56 -5.52 9.38
C PRO A 200 -49.66 -4.82 8.35
N GLY A 201 -50.13 -3.74 7.72
CA GLY A 201 -49.38 -2.99 6.70
C GLY A 201 -48.44 -1.93 7.26
N CYS A 202 -48.94 -1.04 8.15
CA CYS A 202 -48.16 0.09 8.67
C CYS A 202 -47.75 -0.04 10.13
N GLU A 203 -48.07 -1.15 10.79
CA GLU A 203 -47.70 -1.48 12.17
C GLU A 203 -48.16 -0.45 13.23
N ARG A 204 -49.12 0.41 12.86
CA ARG A 204 -49.74 1.38 13.78
C ARG A 204 -50.95 0.77 14.50
N PRO A 205 -51.24 1.23 15.74
CA PRO A 205 -52.44 0.80 16.44
C PRO A 205 -53.70 1.29 15.69
N VAL A 206 -54.69 0.42 15.60
CA VAL A 206 -55.98 0.69 14.93
C VAL A 206 -57.11 0.10 15.75
N ASP A 207 -58.19 0.86 15.93
CA ASP A 207 -59.36 0.38 16.67
C ASP A 207 -60.30 -0.46 15.79
N LEU A 208 -60.13 -1.78 15.84
CA LEU A 208 -60.95 -2.73 15.08
C LEU A 208 -62.39 -2.84 15.58
N LYS A 209 -62.73 -2.28 16.76
CA LYS A 209 -64.09 -2.29 17.31
C LYS A 209 -64.95 -1.15 16.78
N LEU A 210 -64.34 -0.18 16.10
CA LEU A 210 -65.06 0.97 15.54
C LEU A 210 -65.97 0.51 14.39
N PRO A 211 -67.30 0.68 14.49
CA PRO A 211 -68.23 0.28 13.44
C PRO A 211 -67.98 1.12 12.18
N GLY A 212 -67.71 0.46 11.05
CA GLY A 212 -67.43 1.10 9.76
C GLY A 212 -65.95 1.27 9.39
N LEU A 213 -65.01 0.80 10.22
CA LEU A 213 -63.58 0.86 9.91
C LEU A 213 -63.14 -0.28 8.99
N ASP A 214 -63.37 -0.11 7.69
CA ASP A 214 -63.04 -1.12 6.67
C ASP A 214 -61.63 -0.94 6.09
N PHE A 215 -61.09 0.29 6.14
CA PHE A 215 -59.73 0.62 5.70
C PHE A 215 -58.92 1.27 6.82
N CYS A 216 -57.61 1.02 6.83
CA CYS A 216 -56.70 1.69 7.76
C CYS A 216 -56.52 3.18 7.37
N PRO A 217 -56.72 4.14 8.29
CA PRO A 217 -56.58 5.58 7.99
C PRO A 217 -55.13 6.01 7.74
N HIS A 218 -54.15 5.17 8.04
CA HIS A 218 -52.73 5.51 7.89
C HIS A 218 -52.09 5.00 6.60
N CYS A 219 -52.60 3.89 6.04
CA CYS A 219 -52.00 3.25 4.86
C CYS A 219 -53.04 2.79 3.82
N GLY A 220 -54.34 2.93 4.09
CA GLY A 220 -55.40 2.57 3.16
C GLY A 220 -55.59 1.06 2.95
N ILE A 221 -54.96 0.20 3.76
CA ILE A 221 -55.13 -1.25 3.61
C ILE A 221 -56.51 -1.69 4.08
N GLY A 222 -57.12 -2.65 3.37
CA GLY A 222 -58.38 -3.26 3.77
C GLY A 222 -58.19 -4.09 5.05
N LEU A 223 -58.90 -3.72 6.11
CA LEU A 223 -58.94 -4.45 7.38
C LEU A 223 -60.13 -5.41 7.42
N HIS A 224 -61.27 -4.95 6.90
CA HIS A 224 -62.50 -5.71 6.84
C HIS A 224 -63.12 -5.64 5.45
N ASP A 225 -63.72 -6.74 5.01
CA ASP A 225 -64.49 -6.83 3.79
C ASP A 225 -65.85 -7.49 4.08
N HIS A 226 -66.74 -7.47 3.10
CA HIS A 226 -68.04 -8.13 3.21
C HIS A 226 -68.03 -9.39 2.37
N CYS A 227 -68.60 -10.48 2.89
CA CYS A 227 -68.72 -11.71 2.12
C CYS A 227 -69.61 -11.48 0.89
N GLY A 228 -69.14 -11.88 -0.30
CA GLY A 228 -69.94 -11.77 -1.53
C GLY A 228 -71.14 -12.72 -1.60
N GLN A 229 -71.29 -13.69 -0.69
CA GLN A 229 -72.43 -14.61 -0.64
C GLN A 229 -73.45 -14.26 0.45
N CYS A 230 -73.00 -13.98 1.67
CA CYS A 230 -73.89 -13.73 2.81
C CYS A 230 -73.84 -12.28 3.32
N HIS A 231 -73.06 -11.41 2.68
CA HIS A 231 -72.85 -10.00 3.04
C HIS A 231 -72.41 -9.74 4.49
N THR A 232 -72.01 -10.76 5.24
CA THR A 232 -71.47 -10.59 6.59
C THR A 232 -70.10 -9.93 6.53
N ARG A 233 -69.88 -8.93 7.39
CA ARG A 233 -68.59 -8.28 7.61
C ARG A 233 -67.60 -9.29 8.20
N LYS A 234 -66.45 -9.46 7.56
CA LYS A 234 -65.37 -10.36 7.97
C LYS A 234 -64.02 -9.66 7.82
N ASN A 235 -62.96 -10.26 8.37
CA ASN A 235 -61.61 -9.74 8.17
C ASN A 235 -61.17 -9.97 6.72
N ALA A 236 -60.60 -8.95 6.08
CA ALA A 236 -60.13 -9.06 4.70
C ALA A 236 -59.02 -10.11 4.52
N TRP A 237 -58.39 -10.52 5.62
CA TRP A 237 -57.26 -11.43 5.67
C TRP A 237 -57.65 -12.89 5.88
N VAL A 238 -58.91 -13.21 6.26
CA VAL A 238 -59.34 -14.61 6.47
C VAL A 238 -59.66 -15.31 5.14
N ARG A 239 -59.22 -16.57 5.00
CA ARG A 239 -59.41 -17.37 3.78
C ARG A 239 -60.85 -17.82 3.55
N TYR A 240 -61.64 -17.92 4.61
CA TYR A 240 -63.04 -18.37 4.56
C TYR A 240 -63.93 -17.46 5.40
N CYS A 241 -65.18 -17.29 4.98
CA CYS A 241 -66.16 -16.55 5.75
C CYS A 241 -66.49 -17.28 7.05
N ILE A 242 -66.45 -16.55 8.18
CA ILE A 242 -66.81 -17.06 9.51
C ILE A 242 -68.29 -17.48 9.63
N SER A 243 -69.17 -17.00 8.76
CA SER A 243 -70.62 -17.24 8.86
C SER A 243 -71.11 -18.30 7.88
N CYS A 244 -70.67 -18.28 6.62
CA CYS A 244 -71.14 -19.23 5.60
C CYS A 244 -70.07 -20.19 5.07
N GLY A 245 -68.81 -20.06 5.49
CA GLY A 245 -67.71 -20.91 5.03
C GLY A 245 -67.25 -20.67 3.59
N ALA A 246 -67.82 -19.70 2.87
CA ALA A 246 -67.43 -19.39 1.50
C ALA A 246 -65.95 -18.93 1.43
N PRO A 247 -65.17 -19.38 0.42
CA PRO A 247 -63.81 -18.92 0.25
C PRO A 247 -63.79 -17.42 -0.05
N ALA A 248 -62.83 -16.71 0.54
CA ALA A 248 -62.61 -15.30 0.27
C ALA A 248 -62.16 -15.14 -1.19
N ARG A 249 -62.84 -14.27 -1.96
CA ARG A 249 -62.32 -13.82 -3.25
C ARG A 249 -61.09 -12.95 -2.95
N SER A 250 -59.91 -13.45 -3.26
CA SER A 250 -58.69 -12.66 -3.28
C SER A 250 -58.94 -11.40 -4.13
N GLY A 251 -58.77 -10.22 -3.55
CA GLY A 251 -59.02 -8.95 -4.22
C GLY A 251 -58.05 -8.73 -5.39
N LEU A 252 -58.39 -9.28 -6.56
CA LEU A 252 -58.10 -8.66 -7.84
C LEU A 252 -59.31 -7.80 -8.17
N ALA A 253 -59.11 -6.49 -8.05
CA ALA A 253 -59.99 -5.52 -8.66
C ALA A 253 -59.98 -5.79 -10.17
N GLU A 254 -61.04 -6.44 -10.64
CA GLU A 254 -61.42 -6.37 -12.04
C GLU A 254 -61.89 -4.94 -12.31
N GLU A 255 -61.09 -4.27 -13.13
CA GLU A 255 -61.33 -3.05 -13.86
C GLU A 255 -62.83 -2.80 -14.14
N ARG A 256 -63.47 -1.93 -13.36
CA ARG A 256 -64.67 -1.21 -13.81
C ARG A 256 -64.23 0.13 -14.36
N ALA A 257 -63.92 0.16 -15.65
CA ALA A 257 -63.89 1.37 -16.44
C ALA A 257 -65.30 2.00 -16.46
N PRO A 258 -65.46 3.31 -16.21
CA PRO A 258 -66.67 4.02 -16.59
C PRO A 258 -66.57 4.43 -18.07
N GLY A 259 -67.55 4.00 -18.86
CA GLY A 259 -67.93 4.63 -20.12
C GLY A 259 -68.87 5.81 -19.88
#